data_AF-A0A0V0RFB4-F1
#
_entry.id   AF-A0A0V0RFB4-F1
#
_cell.length_a   1.000
_cell.length_b   1.000
_cell.length_c   1.000
_cell.angle_alpha   90.00
_cell.angle_beta   90.00
_cell.angle_gamma   90.00
#
_symmetry.space_group_name_H-M   'P 1'
#
loop_
_entity.id
_entity.type
_entity.pdbx_description
1 polymer ?
#
loop_
_entity_poly.entity_id
_entity_poly.type
_entity_poly.pdbx_seq_one_letter_code
_entity_poly.pdbx_strand_id
1 'polypeptide(L)'
;MILNALENLNLLSVEQIADIYYVFGKDITVDDKQMKEILISMTNNGFFVPDDTADYMQKFKEFPEKTINWKTVTKVIAPEIIIGADGEMSTKRNVDESQNKLLPEIVHIYIDPKTNAVKIIDKN
;
A
#
# COMPACT_ATOMS: atom_id res chain seq x y z
N MET A 1 3.86 -20.85 21.63
CA MET A 1 4.83 -21.25 20.59
C MET A 1 4.63 -20.32 19.40
N ILE A 2 5.51 -19.33 19.20
CA ILE A 2 5.37 -18.29 18.17
C ILE A 2 5.27 -18.90 16.76
N LEU A 3 6.05 -19.95 16.48
CA LEU A 3 5.97 -20.73 15.24
C LEU A 3 4.56 -21.29 14.99
N ASN A 4 3.94 -21.88 16.03
CA ASN A 4 2.58 -22.43 15.92
C ASN A 4 1.53 -21.33 15.72
N ALA A 5 1.77 -20.10 16.18
CA ALA A 5 0.88 -18.97 15.90
C ALA A 5 1.02 -18.51 14.44
N LEU A 6 2.24 -18.45 13.91
CA LEU A 6 2.51 -18.14 12.51
C LEU A 6 1.92 -19.18 11.55
N GLU A 7 2.09 -20.47 11.86
CA GLU A 7 1.58 -21.59 11.04
C GLU A 7 0.05 -21.66 10.99
N ASN A 8 -0.63 -21.21 12.03
CA ASN A 8 -2.08 -21.23 12.14
C ASN A 8 -2.74 -19.85 11.90
N LEU A 9 -1.99 -18.87 11.39
CA LEU A 9 -2.47 -17.50 11.12
C LEU A 9 -3.14 -16.84 12.34
N ASN A 10 -2.66 -17.16 13.55
CA ASN A 10 -3.16 -16.56 14.78
C ASN A 10 -2.56 -15.16 14.97
N LEU A 11 -3.35 -14.27 15.57
CA LEU A 11 -2.89 -12.93 15.94
C LEU A 11 -1.73 -13.02 16.94
N LEU A 12 -0.70 -12.22 16.69
CA LEU A 12 0.44 -12.03 17.58
C LEU A 12 0.30 -10.70 18.33
N SER A 13 0.74 -10.66 19.59
CA SER A 13 0.87 -9.39 20.30
C SER A 13 2.00 -8.55 19.71
N VAL A 14 1.96 -7.24 19.95
CA VAL A 14 3.01 -6.32 19.48
C VAL A 14 4.38 -6.70 20.05
N GLU A 15 4.45 -7.15 21.30
CA GLU A 15 5.67 -7.65 21.91
C GLU A 15 6.21 -8.88 21.18
N GLN A 16 5.34 -9.83 20.82
CA GLN A 16 5.74 -11.02 20.07
C GLN A 16 6.25 -10.67 18.67
N ILE A 17 5.63 -9.70 18.00
CA ILE A 17 6.08 -9.22 16.69
C ILE A 17 7.45 -8.54 16.82
N ALA A 18 7.64 -7.71 17.85
CA ALA A 18 8.92 -7.07 18.12
C ALA A 18 10.02 -8.10 18.43
N ASP A 19 9.72 -9.12 19.24
CA ASP A 19 10.65 -10.20 19.55
C ASP A 19 11.07 -10.97 18.29
N ILE A 20 10.12 -11.30 17.40
CA ILE A 20 10.43 -11.94 16.11
C ILE A 20 11.38 -11.07 15.30
N TYR A 21 11.11 -9.76 15.22
CA TYR A 21 11.97 -8.85 14.48
C TYR A 21 13.39 -8.77 15.08
N TYR A 22 13.51 -8.65 16.40
CA TYR A 22 14.80 -8.50 17.06
C TYR A 22 15.64 -9.79 17.07
N VAL A 23 14.99 -10.96 17.11
CA VAL A 23 15.66 -12.27 17.14
C VAL A 23 15.96 -12.78 15.73
N PHE A 24 15.03 -12.65 14.78
CA PHE A 24 15.15 -13.23 13.45
C PHE A 24 15.20 -12.18 12.34
N GLY A 25 14.44 -11.09 12.46
CA GLY A 25 14.18 -10.15 11.37
C GLY A 25 15.39 -9.38 10.84
N LYS A 26 16.43 -9.17 11.66
CA LYS A 26 17.61 -8.37 11.27
C LYS A 26 18.43 -8.97 10.13
N ASP A 27 18.48 -10.30 10.06
CA ASP A 27 19.30 -11.02 9.07
C ASP A 27 18.46 -11.58 7.91
N ILE A 28 17.13 -11.33 7.91
CA ILE A 28 16.27 -11.72 6.81
C ILE A 28 16.54 -10.83 5.61
N THR A 29 16.94 -11.48 4.53
CA THR A 29 17.05 -10.90 3.20
C THR A 29 16.18 -11.71 2.24
N VAL A 30 15.53 -11.03 1.31
CA VAL A 30 14.74 -11.68 0.26
C VAL A 30 15.18 -11.18 -1.12
N ASP A 31 14.94 -12.00 -2.14
CA ASP A 31 15.19 -11.63 -3.53
C ASP A 31 14.03 -10.82 -4.14
N ASP A 32 14.24 -10.30 -5.35
CA ASP A 32 13.26 -9.50 -6.09
C ASP A 32 11.92 -10.24 -6.30
N LYS A 33 11.97 -11.56 -6.53
CA LYS A 33 10.77 -12.36 -6.78
C LYS A 33 9.94 -12.47 -5.51
N GLN A 34 10.58 -12.83 -4.40
CA GLN A 34 9.95 -12.93 -3.09
C GLN A 34 9.38 -11.58 -2.63
N MET A 35 10.13 -10.48 -2.81
CA MET A 35 9.63 -9.15 -2.47
C MET A 35 8.42 -8.76 -3.32
N LYS A 36 8.44 -9.05 -4.62
CA LYS A 36 7.28 -8.81 -5.48
C LYS A 36 6.04 -9.58 -5.01
N GLU A 37 6.18 -10.83 -4.60
CA GLU A 37 5.08 -11.64 -4.05
C GLU A 37 4.53 -11.03 -2.75
N ILE A 38 5.40 -10.52 -1.88
CA ILE A 38 5.01 -9.81 -0.65
C ILE A 38 4.21 -8.54 -0.99
N LEU A 39 4.70 -7.71 -1.92
CA LEU A 39 4.02 -6.48 -2.33
C LEU A 39 2.63 -6.77 -2.92
N ILE A 40 2.51 -7.77 -3.80
CA ILE A 40 1.22 -8.20 -4.36
C ILE A 40 0.27 -8.64 -3.25
N SER A 41 0.75 -9.41 -2.26
CA SER A 41 -0.06 -9.81 -1.12
C SER A 41 -0.56 -8.60 -0.33
N MET A 42 0.30 -7.62 -0.06
CA MET A 42 -0.07 -6.38 0.63
C MET A 42 -1.10 -5.55 -0.17
N THR A 43 -0.95 -5.46 -1.49
CA THR A 43 -1.96 -4.85 -2.38
C THR A 43 -3.31 -5.56 -2.30
N ASN A 44 -3.32 -6.89 -2.37
CA ASN A 44 -4.56 -7.68 -2.30
C ASN A 44 -5.28 -7.55 -0.95
N ASN A 45 -4.56 -7.20 0.11
CA ASN A 45 -5.10 -6.93 1.44
C ASN A 45 -5.43 -5.44 1.67
N GLY A 46 -5.40 -4.61 0.63
CA GLY A 46 -5.83 -3.20 0.70
C GLY A 46 -4.80 -2.23 1.30
N PHE A 47 -3.54 -2.66 1.49
CA PHE A 47 -2.49 -1.79 2.02
C PHE A 47 -1.95 -0.81 0.96
N PHE A 48 -1.79 -1.31 -0.27
CA PHE A 48 -1.28 -0.56 -1.43
C PHE A 48 -2.33 -0.45 -2.54
N VAL A 49 -2.19 0.53 -3.43
CA VAL A 49 -2.97 0.56 -4.68
C VAL A 49 -2.38 -0.41 -5.72
N PRO A 50 -3.14 -0.86 -6.74
CA PRO A 50 -2.67 -1.87 -7.71
C PRO A 50 -1.33 -1.57 -8.40
N ASP A 51 -1.04 -0.30 -8.68
CA ASP A 51 0.17 0.10 -9.42
C ASP A 51 1.42 0.21 -8.53
N ASP A 52 1.25 0.27 -7.21
CA ASP A 52 2.34 0.48 -6.27
C ASP A 52 3.40 -0.63 -6.29
N THR A 53 3.01 -1.85 -6.64
CA THR A 53 3.96 -2.98 -6.69
C THR A 53 5.13 -2.66 -7.62
N ALA A 54 4.86 -2.10 -8.81
CA ALA A 54 5.91 -1.76 -9.76
C ALA A 54 6.78 -0.60 -9.25
N ASP A 55 6.15 0.42 -8.68
CA ASP A 55 6.82 1.61 -8.15
C ASP A 55 7.76 1.26 -6.99
N TYR A 56 7.32 0.42 -6.05
CA TYR A 56 8.17 -0.02 -4.94
C TYR A 56 9.31 -0.93 -5.40
N MET A 57 9.06 -1.84 -6.35
CA MET A 57 10.13 -2.65 -6.94
C MET A 57 11.18 -1.80 -7.65
N GLN A 58 10.79 -0.68 -8.28
CA GLN A 58 11.71 0.29 -8.85
C GLN A 58 12.55 0.97 -7.74
N LYS A 59 11.89 1.48 -6.68
CA LYS A 59 12.56 2.13 -5.53
C LYS A 59 13.56 1.19 -4.86
N PHE A 60 13.26 -0.10 -4.74
CA PHE A 60 14.19 -1.07 -4.15
C PHE A 60 15.48 -1.25 -4.96
N LYS A 61 15.43 -1.10 -6.29
CA LYS A 61 16.62 -1.20 -7.16
C LYS A 61 17.54 0.01 -7.08
N GLU A 62 17.08 1.12 -6.51
CA GLU A 62 17.92 2.31 -6.27
C GLU A 62 18.92 2.09 -5.13
N PHE A 63 18.71 1.04 -4.33
CA PHE A 63 19.61 0.66 -3.25
C PHE A 63 20.75 -0.22 -3.76
N PRO A 64 21.99 -0.01 -3.28
CA PRO A 64 23.16 -0.76 -3.75
C PRO A 64 23.16 -2.23 -3.31
N GLU A 65 22.34 -2.61 -2.33
CA GLU A 65 22.22 -3.97 -1.86
C GLU A 65 21.55 -4.89 -2.91
N LYS A 66 22.18 -6.04 -3.21
CA LYS A 66 21.64 -7.04 -4.14
C LYS A 66 20.44 -7.83 -3.60
N THR A 67 20.21 -7.76 -2.29
CA THR A 67 19.09 -8.41 -1.62
C THR A 67 18.35 -7.39 -0.78
N ILE A 68 17.04 -7.55 -0.71
CA ILE A 68 16.17 -6.61 -0.02
C ILE A 68 16.07 -7.06 1.43
N ASN A 69 16.59 -6.24 2.34
CA ASN A 69 16.54 -6.48 3.77
C ASN A 69 15.52 -5.54 4.45
N TRP A 70 15.20 -5.83 5.71
CA TRP A 70 14.22 -5.04 6.45
C TRP A 70 14.57 -3.56 6.61
N LYS A 71 15.86 -3.22 6.68
CA LYS A 71 16.31 -1.82 6.74
C LYS A 71 15.93 -1.08 5.46
N THR A 72 16.10 -1.71 4.30
CA THR A 72 15.68 -1.14 3.00
C THR A 72 14.16 -1.03 2.92
N VAL A 73 13.42 -2.08 3.29
CA VAL A 73 11.94 -2.09 3.35
C VAL A 73 11.42 -0.93 4.20
N THR A 74 11.95 -0.77 5.41
CA THR A 74 11.55 0.29 6.34
C THR A 74 11.81 1.67 5.74
N LYS A 75 12.96 1.90 5.07
CA LYS A 75 13.28 3.19 4.46
C LYS A 75 12.36 3.56 3.30
N VAL A 76 11.92 2.56 2.53
CA VAL A 76 11.13 2.76 1.31
C VAL A 76 9.64 2.88 1.61
N ILE A 77 9.12 2.01 2.49
CA ILE A 77 7.67 1.87 2.70
C ILE A 77 7.21 2.64 3.95
N ALA A 78 7.96 2.61 5.06
CA ALA A 78 7.49 3.19 6.32
C ALA A 78 7.12 4.69 6.26
N PRO A 79 7.85 5.55 5.50
CA PRO A 79 7.47 6.95 5.35
C PRO A 79 6.10 7.17 4.70
N GLU A 80 5.59 6.18 3.97
CA GLU A 80 4.33 6.26 3.25
C GLU A 80 3.16 5.71 4.07
N ILE A 81 3.41 5.07 5.23
CA ILE A 81 2.36 4.43 6.04
C ILE A 81 1.53 5.48 6.77
N ILE A 82 0.22 5.37 6.63
CA ILE A 82 -0.80 6.07 7.40
C ILE A 82 -1.56 5.04 8.23
N ILE A 83 -1.82 5.39 9.49
CA ILE A 83 -2.63 4.58 10.41
C ILE A 83 -3.98 5.28 10.58
N GLY A 84 -5.05 4.59 10.20
CA GLY A 84 -6.43 5.05 10.36
C GLY A 84 -6.86 5.10 11.83
N ALA A 85 -7.97 5.79 12.10
CA ALA A 85 -8.53 5.89 13.46
C ALA A 85 -9.05 4.55 13.99
N ASP A 86 -9.36 3.61 13.09
CA ASP A 86 -9.73 2.21 13.35
C ASP A 86 -8.50 1.31 13.57
N GLY A 87 -7.29 1.83 13.41
CA GLY A 87 -6.05 1.08 13.53
C GLY A 87 -5.63 0.35 12.26
N GLU A 88 -6.37 0.48 11.15
CA GLU A 88 -5.93 -0.07 9.86
C GLU A 88 -4.72 0.70 9.32
N MET A 89 -3.79 -0.01 8.71
CA MET A 89 -2.61 0.58 8.09
C MET A 89 -2.77 0.56 6.56
N SER A 90 -2.48 1.68 5.93
CA SER A 90 -2.46 1.79 4.47
C SER A 90 -1.39 2.79 4.05
N THR A 91 -1.18 2.98 2.76
CA THR A 91 -0.28 4.03 2.26
C THR A 91 -0.99 5.34 2.02
N LYS A 92 -0.24 6.44 2.11
CA LYS A 92 -0.73 7.79 1.81
C LYS A 92 -1.42 7.87 0.44
N ARG A 93 -0.80 7.30 -0.61
CA ARG A 93 -1.38 7.27 -1.95
C ARG A 93 -2.73 6.54 -1.98
N ASN A 94 -2.84 5.41 -1.29
CA ASN A 94 -4.08 4.65 -1.23
C ASN A 94 -5.21 5.43 -0.52
N VAL A 95 -4.88 6.14 0.56
CA VAL A 95 -5.82 7.06 1.21
C VAL A 95 -6.25 8.18 0.25
N ASP A 96 -5.30 8.83 -0.43
CA ASP A 96 -5.58 9.92 -1.37
C ASP A 96 -6.47 9.45 -2.55
N GLU A 97 -6.18 8.29 -3.14
CA GLU A 97 -6.99 7.71 -4.22
C GLU A 97 -8.39 7.28 -3.74
N SER A 98 -8.49 6.75 -2.52
CA SER A 98 -9.78 6.37 -1.93
C SER A 98 -10.64 7.61 -1.66
N GLN A 99 -10.05 8.71 -1.19
CA GLN A 99 -10.75 10.00 -1.04
C GLN A 99 -11.13 10.60 -2.39
N ASN A 100 -10.27 10.51 -3.41
CA ASN A 100 -10.59 10.98 -4.76
C ASN A 100 -11.74 10.20 -5.40
N LYS A 101 -11.87 8.90 -5.14
CA LYS A 101 -13.03 8.09 -5.58
C LYS A 101 -14.34 8.50 -4.90
N LEU A 102 -14.28 9.13 -3.72
CA LEU A 102 -15.45 9.63 -3.00
C LEU A 102 -15.89 11.02 -3.46
N LEU A 103 -15.04 11.74 -4.20
CA LEU A 103 -15.46 13.00 -4.82
C LEU A 103 -16.44 12.67 -5.95
N PRO A 104 -17.64 13.28 -5.96
CA PRO A 104 -18.58 13.08 -7.07
C PRO A 104 -17.89 13.49 -8.36
N GLU A 105 -18.09 12.70 -9.42
CA GLU A 105 -17.67 13.09 -10.77
C GLU A 105 -18.15 14.52 -11.05
N ILE A 106 -17.21 15.41 -11.38
CA ILE A 106 -17.57 16.79 -11.75
C ILE A 106 -18.20 16.72 -13.13
N VAL A 107 -19.53 16.62 -13.16
CA VAL A 107 -20.31 16.66 -14.39
C VAL A 107 -20.34 18.10 -14.91
N HIS A 108 -19.76 18.35 -16.08
CA HIS A 108 -19.86 19.65 -16.73
C HIS A 108 -21.22 19.78 -17.43
N ILE A 109 -22.13 20.55 -16.83
CA ILE A 109 -23.44 20.84 -17.41
C ILE A 109 -23.35 22.12 -18.23
N TYR A 110 -23.66 22.02 -19.52
CA TYR A 110 -23.86 23.17 -20.38
C TYR A 110 -25.35 23.50 -20.52
N ILE A 111 -25.73 24.74 -20.24
CA ILE A 111 -27.09 25.25 -20.41
C ILE A 111 -27.07 26.23 -21.58
N ASP A 112 -27.81 25.93 -22.65
CA ASP A 112 -27.97 26.86 -23.77
C ASP A 112 -28.87 28.04 -23.34
N PRO A 113 -28.34 29.28 -23.29
CA PRO A 113 -29.08 30.43 -22.79
C PRO A 113 -30.24 30.86 -23.71
N LYS A 114 -30.28 30.38 -24.96
CA LYS A 114 -31.32 30.74 -25.93
C LYS A 114 -32.49 29.76 -25.94
N THR A 115 -32.21 28.50 -25.61
CA THR A 115 -33.19 27.41 -25.72
C THR A 115 -33.53 26.77 -24.39
N ASN A 116 -32.82 27.13 -23.30
CA ASN A 116 -32.84 26.46 -22.00
C ASN A 116 -32.55 24.95 -22.10
N ALA A 117 -31.96 24.49 -23.20
CA ALA A 117 -31.59 23.09 -23.36
C ALA A 117 -30.38 22.77 -22.48
N VAL A 118 -30.49 21.69 -21.70
CA VAL A 118 -29.42 21.17 -20.85
C VAL A 118 -28.67 20.08 -21.60
N LYS A 119 -27.35 20.20 -21.70
CA LYS A 119 -26.46 19.16 -22.22
C LYS A 119 -25.45 18.78 -21.15
N ILE A 120 -25.38 17.49 -20.85
CA ILE A 120 -24.31 16.92 -20.03
C ILE A 120 -23.11 16.69 -20.95
N ILE A 121 -21.98 17.33 -20.64
CA ILE A 121 -20.73 17.12 -21.35
C ILE A 121 -19.89 16.17 -20.50
N ASP A 122 -19.89 14.91 -20.90
CA ASP A 122 -19.04 13.90 -20.30
C ASP A 122 -17.61 14.07 -20.85
N LYS A 123 -16.59 13.98 -19.98
CA LYS A 123 -15.19 14.01 -20.43
C LYS A 123 -14.79 12.58 -20.79
N ASN A 124 -14.70 12.30 -22.08
CA ASN A 124 -13.85 11.20 -22.57
C ASN A 124 -12.40 11.42 -22.12
#